data_AF-A0A1H7X773-F1
#
_entry.id   AF-A0A1H7X773-F1
#
_cell.length_a   1.000
_cell.length_b   1.000
_cell.length_c   1.000
_cell.angle_alpha   90.00
_cell.angle_beta   90.00
_cell.angle_gamma   90.00
#
_symmetry.space_group_name_H-M   'P 1'
#
loop_
_entity.id
_entity.type
_entity.pdbx_description
1 polymer ?
#
loop_
_entity_poly.entity_id
_entity_poly.type
_entity_poly.pdbx_seq_one_letter_code
_entity_poly.pdbx_strand_id
1 'polypeptide(L)'
;MRIKLGRLTATVTAVAALTVGATSLTTGNAFAAGPGGVEACPSGNVCLYFNSPQYGWGAWEDWSPGQSLSLTDFTFAHWGNGSGYGQTVYDRAASIVNNTGHTVIVESDLGHDDYVVAGYAGSLDSGTYNNDSLLYC
;
A
#
# COMPACT_ATOMS: atom_id res chain seq x y z
N MET A 1 -1.08 -64.71 -31.71
CA MET A 1 -0.61 -64.63 -30.31
C MET A 1 -1.42 -63.53 -29.63
N ARG A 2 -2.26 -63.87 -28.64
CA ARG A 2 -3.26 -62.98 -28.03
C ARG A 2 -2.69 -62.40 -26.73
N ILE A 3 -2.56 -61.09 -26.62
CA ILE A 3 -2.21 -60.41 -25.36
C ILE A 3 -3.50 -59.83 -24.78
N LYS A 4 -3.81 -60.27 -23.55
CA LYS A 4 -4.99 -59.89 -22.77
C LYS A 4 -4.65 -58.79 -21.77
N LEU A 5 -5.66 -57.95 -21.52
CA LEU A 5 -6.08 -57.27 -20.27
C LEU A 5 -5.13 -56.34 -19.51
N GLY A 6 -5.69 -55.18 -19.16
CA GLY A 6 -5.33 -54.44 -17.95
C GLY A 6 -5.94 -53.05 -17.89
N ARG A 7 -7.24 -52.93 -17.59
CA ARG A 7 -7.85 -51.65 -17.15
C ARG A 7 -7.33 -51.35 -15.75
N LEU A 8 -6.65 -50.22 -15.57
CA LEU A 8 -6.35 -49.67 -14.25
C LEU A 8 -7.25 -48.45 -14.02
N THR A 9 -8.33 -48.70 -13.29
CA THR A 9 -9.15 -47.69 -12.64
C THR A 9 -8.53 -47.45 -11.26
N ALA A 10 -8.07 -46.25 -10.97
CA ALA A 10 -7.64 -45.88 -9.63
C ALA A 10 -8.30 -44.55 -9.25
N THR A 11 -9.46 -44.66 -8.60
CA THR A 11 -10.06 -43.60 -7.79
C THR A 11 -9.21 -43.41 -6.53
N VAL A 12 -8.61 -42.24 -6.36
CA VAL A 12 -7.99 -41.84 -5.09
C VAL A 12 -8.77 -40.68 -4.53
N THR A 13 -9.68 -41.00 -3.61
CA THR A 13 -10.26 -40.08 -2.64
C THR A 13 -9.56 -40.30 -1.31
N ALA A 14 -8.86 -39.28 -0.80
CA ALA A 14 -8.59 -39.13 0.62
C ALA A 14 -8.30 -37.66 0.92
N VAL A 15 -9.30 -37.01 1.51
CA VAL A 15 -9.31 -35.65 2.02
C VAL A 15 -8.51 -35.63 3.32
N ALA A 16 -7.43 -34.87 3.39
CA ALA A 16 -6.77 -34.52 4.64
C ALA A 16 -7.09 -33.05 4.95
N ALA A 17 -8.05 -32.84 5.86
CA ALA A 17 -8.43 -31.54 6.37
C ALA A 17 -7.35 -31.03 7.33
N LEU A 18 -6.58 -30.03 6.90
CA LEU A 18 -5.78 -29.19 7.78
C LEU A 18 -6.64 -28.00 8.21
N THR A 19 -7.35 -28.18 9.32
CA THR A 19 -7.96 -27.07 10.06
C THR A 19 -6.88 -26.36 10.86
N VAL A 20 -6.20 -25.41 10.22
CA VAL A 20 -5.50 -24.33 10.93
C VAL A 20 -6.45 -23.16 10.94
N GLY A 21 -6.99 -22.86 12.12
CA GLY A 21 -7.79 -21.65 12.37
C GLY A 21 -6.91 -20.43 12.15
N ALA A 22 -6.88 -19.92 10.92
CA ALA A 22 -6.44 -18.58 10.64
C ALA A 22 -7.55 -17.66 11.17
N THR A 23 -7.26 -17.02 12.30
CA THR A 23 -7.97 -15.85 12.79
C THR A 23 -8.30 -14.94 11.62
N SER A 24 -9.59 -14.72 11.39
CA SER A 24 -10.09 -13.74 10.44
C SER A 24 -9.61 -12.36 10.88
N LEU A 25 -8.41 -11.98 10.47
CA LEU A 25 -8.05 -10.59 10.32
C LEU A 25 -9.01 -10.07 9.27
N THR A 26 -10.00 -9.30 9.71
CA THR A 26 -10.77 -8.45 8.83
C THR A 26 -9.76 -7.52 8.18
N THR A 27 -9.23 -7.93 7.03
CA THR A 27 -8.52 -7.04 6.13
C THR A 27 -9.56 -6.00 5.74
N GLY A 28 -9.55 -4.86 6.44
CA GLY A 28 -10.25 -3.67 5.98
C GLY A 28 -9.85 -3.47 4.53
N ASN A 29 -10.82 -3.13 3.69
CA ASN A 29 -10.61 -2.97 2.26
C ASN A 29 -9.36 -2.11 2.05
N ALA A 30 -8.26 -2.68 1.53
CA ALA A 30 -7.11 -1.89 1.17
C ALA A 30 -7.59 -0.90 0.11
N PHE A 31 -7.43 0.40 0.37
CA PHE A 31 -7.77 1.38 -0.64
C PHE A 31 -6.81 1.16 -1.81
N ALA A 32 -7.36 0.69 -2.93
CA ALA A 32 -6.64 0.66 -4.18
C ALA A 32 -6.36 2.12 -4.53
N ALA A 33 -5.10 2.52 -4.45
CA ALA A 33 -4.67 3.78 -5.00
C ALA A 33 -4.83 3.63 -6.53
N GLY A 34 -6.02 3.92 -7.07
CA GLY A 34 -6.29 3.94 -8.51
C GLY A 34 -6.67 2.61 -9.20
N PRO A 35 -6.96 2.67 -10.53
CA PRO A 35 -7.68 1.64 -11.28
C PRO A 35 -6.93 0.31 -11.49
N GLY A 36 -5.68 0.19 -11.02
CA GLY A 36 -4.81 -0.94 -11.29
C GLY A 36 -4.70 -1.96 -10.16
N GLY A 37 -5.08 -1.62 -8.92
CA GLY A 37 -5.04 -2.54 -7.77
C GLY A 37 -3.64 -3.03 -7.34
N VAL A 38 -2.59 -2.68 -8.08
CA VAL A 38 -1.19 -2.96 -7.72
C VAL A 38 -0.71 -1.98 -6.66
N GLU A 39 -1.37 -0.82 -6.51
CA GLU A 39 -1.00 0.28 -5.61
C GLU A 39 -1.70 0.28 -4.24
N ALA A 40 -1.87 -0.90 -3.64
CA ALA A 40 -2.67 -1.03 -2.44
C ALA A 40 -1.91 -0.62 -1.18
N CYS A 41 -2.24 0.56 -0.64
CA CYS A 41 -1.81 0.96 0.69
C CYS A 41 -2.33 -0.06 1.73
N PRO A 42 -1.45 -0.72 2.52
CA PRO A 42 -1.88 -1.74 3.47
C PRO A 42 -2.94 -1.22 4.44
N SER A 43 -3.89 -2.08 4.83
CA SER A 43 -4.90 -1.72 5.82
C SER A 43 -4.25 -1.39 7.15
N GLY A 44 -4.61 -0.25 7.73
CA GLY A 44 -4.03 0.25 8.97
C GLY A 44 -2.80 1.14 8.77
N ASN A 45 -2.31 1.33 7.55
CA ASN A 45 -1.13 2.14 7.27
C ASN A 45 -1.48 3.48 6.58
N VAL A 46 -0.52 4.39 6.59
CA VAL A 46 -0.49 5.57 5.73
C VAL A 46 0.54 5.36 4.64
N CYS A 47 0.26 5.83 3.43
CA CYS A 47 1.15 5.66 2.29
C CYS A 47 1.33 6.97 1.53
N LEU A 48 2.57 7.34 1.25
CA LEU A 48 2.93 8.48 0.40
C LEU A 48 3.42 7.98 -0.95
N TYR A 49 3.00 8.67 -2.01
CA TYR A 49 3.18 8.25 -3.39
C TYR A 49 3.88 9.33 -4.21
N PHE A 50 4.78 8.91 -5.10
CA PHE A 50 5.60 9.82 -5.90
C PHE A 50 4.82 10.66 -6.93
N ASN A 51 3.71 10.15 -7.46
CA ASN A 51 2.87 10.86 -8.43
C ASN A 51 1.47 11.12 -7.88
N SER A 52 0.77 12.08 -8.46
CA SER A 52 -0.66 12.25 -8.23
C SER A 52 -1.48 11.09 -8.81
N PRO A 53 -2.69 10.83 -8.31
CA PRO A 53 -3.55 9.74 -8.77
C PRO A 53 -3.85 9.81 -10.28
N GLN A 54 -4.02 11.02 -10.84
CA GLN A 54 -4.33 11.19 -12.27
C GLN A 54 -3.18 10.78 -13.21
N TYR A 55 -1.96 10.61 -12.69
CA TYR A 55 -0.78 10.21 -13.46
C TYR A 55 -0.34 8.76 -13.17
N GLY A 56 -1.12 8.02 -12.38
CA GLY A 56 -0.75 6.71 -11.85
C GLY A 56 0.25 6.90 -10.71
N TRP A 57 -0.26 6.78 -9.49
CA TRP A 57 0.35 7.03 -8.17
C TRP A 57 1.87 6.86 -8.04
N GLY A 58 2.49 5.95 -8.78
CA GLY A 58 3.94 5.81 -8.82
C GLY A 58 4.45 4.89 -7.73
N ALA A 59 5.76 4.91 -7.48
CA ALA A 59 6.33 4.25 -6.32
C ALA A 59 5.80 4.89 -5.03
N TRP A 60 5.74 4.10 -3.97
CA TRP A 60 5.28 4.57 -2.66
C TRP A 60 6.15 4.02 -1.54
N GLU A 61 5.90 4.56 -0.35
CA GLU A 61 6.35 4.06 0.93
C GLU A 61 5.17 4.05 1.90
N ASP A 62 5.18 3.14 2.87
CA ASP A 62 4.10 3.01 3.84
C ASP A 62 4.58 2.84 5.28
N TRP A 63 3.77 3.33 6.22
CA TRP A 63 4.10 3.32 7.63
C TRP A 63 2.89 2.97 8.50
N SER A 64 3.18 2.28 9.60
CA SER A 64 2.22 2.06 10.67
C SER A 64 2.03 3.33 11.51
N PRO A 65 0.82 3.57 12.04
CA PRO A 65 0.54 4.74 12.85
C PRO A 65 1.19 4.71 14.24
N GLY A 66 1.16 5.84 14.93
CA GLY A 66 1.72 6.09 16.26
C GLY A 66 3.16 6.63 16.26
N GLN A 67 3.60 7.27 15.18
CA GLN A 67 4.99 7.66 14.96
C GLN A 67 5.10 9.09 14.40
N SER A 68 6.25 9.72 14.63
CA SER A 68 6.65 10.96 13.97
C SER A 68 7.88 10.65 13.13
N LEU A 69 7.78 10.85 11.83
CA LEU A 69 8.74 10.37 10.85
C LEU A 69 9.37 11.55 10.11
N SER A 70 10.69 11.50 9.95
CA SER A 70 11.41 12.37 9.04
C SER A 70 11.46 11.73 7.67
N LEU A 71 10.84 12.35 6.67
CA LEU A 71 10.74 11.79 5.32
C LEU A 71 12.10 11.77 4.57
N THR A 72 13.12 12.41 5.14
CA THR A 72 14.51 12.33 4.65
C THR A 72 15.11 10.93 4.86
N ASP A 73 14.62 10.19 5.87
CA ASP A 73 15.17 8.87 6.25
C ASP A 73 14.62 7.73 5.40
N PHE A 74 13.66 8.02 4.51
CA PHE A 74 12.93 7.02 3.74
C PHE A 74 13.07 7.27 2.24
N THR A 75 12.99 6.19 1.47
CA THR A 75 12.87 6.23 0.02
C THR A 75 11.61 5.49 -0.39
N PHE A 76 11.07 5.79 -1.57
CA PHE A 76 9.95 5.02 -2.12
C PHE A 76 10.44 3.60 -2.47
N ALA A 77 10.24 2.64 -1.57
CA ALA A 77 10.75 1.27 -1.69
C ALA A 77 9.75 0.30 -2.33
N HIS A 78 8.51 0.72 -2.55
CA HIS A 78 7.49 -0.10 -3.19
C HIS A 78 7.30 0.28 -4.65
N TRP A 79 7.30 -0.73 -5.52
CA TRP A 79 7.12 -0.54 -6.95
C TRP A 79 5.64 -0.35 -7.33
N GLY A 80 5.29 0.81 -7.89
CA GLY A 80 4.00 1.04 -8.55
C GLY A 80 4.12 0.99 -10.08
N ASN A 81 4.04 2.14 -10.75
CA ASN A 81 4.21 2.23 -12.21
C ASN A 81 5.67 2.43 -12.68
N GLY A 82 6.64 2.34 -11.75
CA GLY A 82 8.08 2.51 -11.99
C GLY A 82 8.62 3.92 -11.83
N SER A 83 7.76 4.94 -11.72
CA SER A 83 8.18 6.31 -11.43
C SER A 83 8.54 6.48 -9.95
N GLY A 84 9.65 7.16 -9.66
CA GLY A 84 10.02 7.53 -8.27
C GLY A 84 10.69 6.46 -7.43
N TYR A 85 10.79 5.21 -7.90
CA TYR A 85 11.37 4.12 -7.11
C TYR A 85 12.82 4.43 -6.69
N GLY A 86 13.10 4.28 -5.39
CA GLY A 86 14.41 4.56 -4.80
C GLY A 86 14.74 6.05 -4.64
N GLN A 87 13.84 6.97 -4.99
CA GLN A 87 13.98 8.38 -4.63
C GLN A 87 13.61 8.56 -3.15
N THR A 88 14.28 9.51 -2.46
CA THR A 88 13.89 9.92 -1.10
C THR A 88 12.45 10.46 -1.10
N VAL A 89 11.69 10.17 -0.04
CA VAL A 89 10.30 10.64 0.07
C VAL A 89 10.25 12.17 0.20
N TYR A 90 11.12 12.73 1.05
CA TYR A 90 11.27 14.18 1.26
C TYR A 90 11.24 15.01 -0.04
N ASP A 91 10.38 16.04 -0.05
CA ASP A 91 10.11 16.96 -1.16
C ASP A 91 9.65 16.31 -2.47
N ARG A 92 9.09 15.10 -2.41
CA ARG A 92 8.77 14.32 -3.62
C ARG A 92 7.45 13.58 -3.56
N ALA A 93 6.74 13.56 -2.45
CA ALA A 93 5.42 12.97 -2.42
C ALA A 93 4.40 13.91 -3.07
N ALA A 94 3.60 13.36 -3.97
CA ALA A 94 2.56 14.07 -4.70
C ALA A 94 1.15 13.68 -4.24
N SER A 95 1.01 12.51 -3.61
CA SER A 95 -0.28 12.02 -3.13
C SER A 95 -0.15 11.12 -1.92
N ILE A 96 -1.27 10.94 -1.22
CA ILE A 96 -1.37 10.21 0.02
C ILE A 96 -2.61 9.32 0.05
N VAL A 97 -2.46 8.17 0.68
CA VAL A 97 -3.58 7.34 1.14
C VAL A 97 -3.47 7.19 2.65
N ASN A 98 -4.50 7.62 3.37
CA ASN A 98 -4.64 7.37 4.80
C ASN A 98 -5.58 6.18 5.01
N ASN A 99 -5.03 4.98 5.10
CA ASN A 99 -5.77 3.75 5.38
C ASN A 99 -5.79 3.40 6.88
N THR A 100 -5.62 4.41 7.74
CA THR A 100 -5.69 4.28 9.20
C THR A 100 -7.10 4.60 9.73
N GLY A 101 -7.26 4.55 11.06
CA GLY A 101 -8.50 4.90 11.76
C GLY A 101 -8.57 6.35 12.26
N HIS A 102 -7.57 7.19 11.98
CA HIS A 102 -7.45 8.55 12.52
C HIS A 102 -6.86 9.52 11.49
N THR A 103 -6.92 10.82 11.80
CA THR A 103 -6.30 11.86 10.97
C THR A 103 -4.78 11.79 11.13
N VAL A 104 -4.06 11.80 10.00
CA VAL A 104 -2.61 11.95 9.95
C VAL A 104 -2.26 13.37 9.49
N ILE A 105 -1.07 13.84 9.82
CA ILE A 105 -0.60 15.18 9.44
C ILE A 105 0.65 15.03 8.60
N VAL A 106 0.64 15.63 7.41
CA VAL A 106 1.85 15.84 6.60
C VAL A 106 2.26 17.30 6.81
N GLU A 107 3.48 17.52 7.27
CA GLU A 107 4.05 18.86 7.39
C GLU A 107 5.04 19.08 6.24
N SER A 108 5.03 20.28 5.67
CA SER A 108 5.97 20.67 4.64
C SER A 108 7.20 21.36 5.19
N ASP A 109 8.31 21.33 4.45
CA ASP A 109 9.51 22.12 4.78
C ASP A 109 9.29 23.65 4.65
N LEU A 110 8.14 24.04 4.08
CA LEU A 110 7.64 25.41 3.98
C LEU A 110 6.78 25.85 5.18
N GLY A 111 6.52 24.96 6.15
CA GLY A 111 5.72 25.24 7.35
C GLY A 111 4.21 25.19 7.13
N HIS A 112 3.73 24.36 6.19
CA HIS A 112 2.32 24.07 5.99
C HIS A 112 1.96 22.67 6.51
N ASP A 113 0.78 22.54 7.12
CA ASP A 113 0.23 21.27 7.55
C ASP A 113 -0.94 20.86 6.64
N ASP A 114 -0.94 19.60 6.21
CA ASP A 114 -2.05 18.93 5.55
C ASP A 114 -2.65 17.87 6.49
N TYR A 115 -3.91 18.08 6.87
CA TYR A 115 -4.65 17.23 7.80
C TYR A 115 -5.46 16.19 7.03
N VAL A 116 -4.90 15.01 6.90
CA VAL A 116 -5.42 13.97 6.03
C VAL A 116 -6.32 13.04 6.84
N VAL A 117 -7.64 13.17 6.66
CA VAL A 117 -8.64 12.37 7.40
C VAL A 117 -8.58 10.88 7.05
N ALA A 118 -9.05 10.05 7.98
CA ALA A 118 -9.13 8.60 7.79
C ALA A 118 -9.93 8.23 6.53
N GLY A 119 -9.38 7.30 5.73
CA GLY A 119 -9.97 6.85 4.46
C GLY A 119 -9.74 7.80 3.28
N TYR A 120 -9.02 8.91 3.45
CA TYR A 120 -8.65 9.78 2.34
C TYR A 120 -7.67 9.09 1.39
N ALA A 121 -7.89 9.29 0.10
CA ALA A 121 -7.01 8.84 -0.97
C ALA A 121 -7.02 9.91 -2.07
N GLY A 122 -5.92 10.62 -2.24
CA GLY A 122 -5.87 11.74 -3.19
C GLY A 122 -4.54 12.47 -3.18
N SER A 123 -4.44 13.50 -4.02
CA SER A 123 -3.29 14.39 -4.03
C SER A 123 -3.11 15.07 -2.68
N LEU A 124 -1.86 15.35 -2.32
CA LEU A 124 -1.54 16.25 -1.22
C LEU A 124 -2.00 17.67 -1.56
N ASP A 125 -2.28 18.46 -0.53
CA ASP A 125 -2.59 19.87 -0.68
C ASP A 125 -1.42 20.64 -1.30
N SER A 126 -1.71 21.81 -1.91
CA SER A 126 -0.70 22.56 -2.68
C SER A 126 0.54 22.99 -1.87
N GLY A 127 0.44 23.04 -0.54
CA GLY A 127 1.54 23.41 0.36
C GLY A 127 2.44 22.25 0.79
N THR A 128 1.97 21.00 0.65
CA THR A 128 2.68 19.76 1.04
C THR A 128 3.05 18.91 -0.19
N TYR A 129 2.36 19.10 -1.31
CA TYR A 129 2.71 18.51 -2.60
C TYR A 129 4.16 18.83 -2.98
N ASN A 130 5.02 17.81 -3.11
CA ASN A 130 6.45 17.92 -3.40
C ASN A 130 7.23 18.87 -2.46
N ASN A 131 6.73 19.08 -1.25
CA ASN A 131 7.40 19.85 -0.21
C ASN A 131 7.28 19.12 1.14
N ASP A 132 6.91 17.83 1.13
CA ASP A 132 6.65 17.02 2.31
C ASP A 132 7.94 16.74 3.08
N SER A 133 7.93 17.01 4.38
CA SER A 133 9.13 16.91 5.23
C SER A 133 8.96 15.96 6.41
N LEU A 134 7.83 16.05 7.11
CA LEU A 134 7.50 15.24 8.26
C LEU A 134 6.13 14.60 8.09
N LEU A 135 5.99 13.41 8.66
CA LEU A 135 4.73 12.69 8.73
C LEU A 135 4.43 12.32 10.18
N TYR A 136 3.27 12.76 10.66
CA TYR A 136 2.71 12.39 11.96
C TYR A 136 1.52 11.46 11.71
N CYS A 137 1.76 10.17 11.89
CA CYS A 137 0.78 9.12 11.63
C CYS A 137 0.56 8.27 12.86
#